data_AF-A0A4R5D6J2-F1
#
_entry.id   AF-A0A4R5D6J2-F1
#
_cell.length_a   1.000
_cell.length_b   1.000
_cell.length_c   1.000
_cell.angle_alpha   90.00
_cell.angle_beta   90.00
_cell.angle_gamma   90.00
#
_symmetry.space_group_name_H-M   'P 1'
#
loop_
_entity.id
_entity.type
_entity.pdbx_description
1 polymer ?
#
loop_
_entity_poly.entity_id
_entity_poly.type
_entity_poly.pdbx_seq_one_letter_code
_entity_poly.pdbx_strand_id
1 'polypeptide(L)'
;MATDETGGPIRRSLDGLLDALLAYDRASADVLATTRRDAERVAKALSAAGPDGAALADQVMELVAAGVAAAGEELAVATEAFASETGALSDLLAEPPASGASPGPVPAQATTSGEDAGQAEDEAVDDALADEELLERQSSADAERAPTSSTVPDHVREAYGALFDAAIRDDIMAMVVTNDAGHAIQLHGPDVSDEALKARVSWKKDPMGRTDPKNDWRRDPDGSVHSKHGVGHVAGKFTSLEALAKPLRTLLDHCGGTIADLHDYLERNRGLRDAMIFVPAEDANLVPGDTTAYRGEGTQAEETAEQWRMQRRDAMELGGEPVPIVRTDPIARGMDPGVTMIFRKIDRTWVMITCYPEAEPRPSSSRWEERIRDGSDARL
;
A
#
# COMPACT_ATOMS: atom_id res chain seq x y z
N MET A 1 -52.62 -10.56 15.41
CA MET A 1 -51.34 -10.31 14.71
C MET A 1 -51.43 -8.92 14.11
N ALA A 2 -51.10 -7.90 14.90
CA ALA A 2 -50.89 -6.56 14.39
C ALA A 2 -49.42 -6.52 13.95
N THR A 3 -49.20 -6.26 12.66
CA THR A 3 -47.87 -6.13 12.08
C THR A 3 -47.19 -4.90 12.66
N ASP A 4 -45.91 -5.08 12.96
CA ASP A 4 -44.94 -4.15 13.52
C ASP A 4 -44.58 -3.04 12.50
N GLU A 5 -45.59 -2.32 11.99
CA GLU A 5 -45.43 -1.39 10.86
C GLU A 5 -44.76 -0.06 11.23
N THR A 6 -44.71 0.30 12.51
CA THR A 6 -44.12 1.56 12.99
C THR A 6 -42.60 1.52 13.12
N GLY A 7 -41.99 0.35 13.34
CA GLY A 7 -40.52 0.24 13.45
C GLY A 7 -39.78 0.35 12.11
N GLY A 8 -40.45 -0.01 11.00
CA GLY A 8 -39.84 0.00 9.66
C GLY A 8 -39.42 1.38 9.15
N PRO A 9 -40.27 2.41 9.24
CA PRO A 9 -39.91 3.78 8.85
C PRO A 9 -38.80 4.38 9.71
N ILE A 10 -38.84 4.20 11.04
CA ILE A 10 -37.84 4.76 11.97
C ILE A 10 -36.47 4.11 11.75
N ARG A 11 -36.42 2.79 11.57
CA ARG A 11 -35.17 2.07 11.26
C ARG A 11 -34.54 2.53 9.94
N ARG A 12 -35.35 2.72 8.89
CA ARG A 12 -34.85 3.27 7.61
C ARG A 12 -34.34 4.71 7.74
N SER A 13 -34.98 5.53 8.57
CA SER A 13 -34.50 6.89 8.84
C SER A 13 -33.19 6.89 9.62
N LEU A 14 -33.03 5.96 10.58
CA LEU A 14 -31.79 5.77 11.33
C LEU A 14 -30.65 5.32 10.40
N ASP A 15 -30.88 4.28 9.59
CA ASP A 15 -29.90 3.78 8.62
C ASP A 15 -29.49 4.91 7.65
N GLY A 16 -30.45 5.68 7.13
CA GLY A 16 -30.16 6.80 6.22
C GLY A 16 -29.43 7.99 6.87
N LEU A 17 -29.60 8.23 8.18
CA LEU A 17 -28.85 9.26 8.91
C LEU A 17 -27.43 8.81 9.22
N LEU A 18 -27.23 7.53 9.54
CA LEU A 18 -25.90 6.94 9.70
C LEU A 18 -25.14 6.96 8.38
N ASP A 19 -25.78 6.58 7.26
CA ASP A 19 -25.20 6.67 5.92
C ASP A 19 -24.85 8.13 5.54
N ALA A 20 -25.72 9.08 5.88
CA ALA A 20 -25.48 10.51 5.62
C ALA A 20 -24.33 11.08 6.47
N LEU A 21 -24.23 10.66 7.74
CA LEU A 21 -23.14 11.04 8.63
C LEU A 21 -21.81 10.49 8.11
N LEU A 22 -21.77 9.23 7.69
CA LEU A 22 -20.60 8.60 7.08
C LEU A 22 -20.21 9.30 5.77
N ALA A 23 -21.18 9.62 4.91
CA ALA A 23 -20.91 10.34 3.66
C ALA A 23 -20.40 11.77 3.91
N TYR A 24 -20.94 12.46 4.92
CA TYR A 24 -20.51 13.79 5.32
C TYR A 24 -19.07 13.78 5.85
N ASP A 25 -18.75 12.83 6.71
CA ASP A 25 -17.42 12.65 7.29
C ASP A 25 -16.37 12.37 6.20
N ARG A 26 -16.65 11.40 5.32
CA ARG A 26 -15.82 11.08 4.14
C ARG A 26 -15.54 12.29 3.26
N ALA A 27 -16.60 12.99 2.85
CA ALA A 27 -16.47 14.16 1.97
C ALA A 27 -15.67 15.29 2.63
N SER A 28 -15.76 15.41 3.96
CA SER A 28 -15.06 16.43 4.72
C SER A 28 -13.58 16.10 4.91
N ALA A 29 -13.26 14.86 5.27
CA ALA A 29 -11.90 14.35 5.40
C ALA A 29 -11.12 14.47 4.07
N ASP A 30 -11.73 14.06 2.96
CA ASP A 30 -11.14 14.15 1.61
C ASP A 30 -10.79 15.59 1.22
N VAL A 31 -11.69 16.54 1.51
CA VAL A 31 -11.48 17.97 1.24
C VAL A 31 -10.33 18.52 2.09
N LEU A 32 -10.25 18.18 3.38
CA LEU A 32 -9.18 18.64 4.27
C LEU A 32 -7.82 18.04 3.87
N ALA A 33 -7.77 16.73 3.58
CA ALA A 33 -6.55 16.05 3.13
C ALA A 33 -6.05 16.58 1.78
N THR A 34 -6.96 16.83 0.83
CA THR A 34 -6.61 17.44 -0.46
C THR A 34 -6.10 18.86 -0.27
N THR A 35 -6.71 19.65 0.62
CA THR A 35 -6.25 21.01 0.93
C THR A 35 -4.83 21.02 1.51
N ARG A 36 -4.49 20.09 2.40
CA ARG A 36 -3.12 19.95 2.94
C ARG A 36 -2.11 19.59 1.84
N ARG A 37 -2.41 18.59 1.00
CA ARG A 37 -1.53 18.19 -0.11
C ARG A 37 -1.32 19.32 -1.12
N ASP A 38 -2.37 20.09 -1.41
CA ASP A 38 -2.27 21.25 -2.29
C ASP A 38 -1.38 22.34 -1.69
N ALA A 39 -1.49 22.57 -0.38
CA ALA A 39 -0.64 23.50 0.35
C ALA A 39 0.82 23.06 0.35
N GLU A 40 1.11 21.78 0.59
CA GLU A 40 2.47 21.22 0.53
C GLU A 40 3.10 21.38 -0.85
N ARG A 41 2.32 21.15 -1.92
CA ARG A 41 2.79 21.38 -3.29
C ARG A 41 3.12 22.85 -3.55
N VAL A 42 2.27 23.77 -3.10
CA VAL A 42 2.52 25.22 -3.19
C VAL A 42 3.74 25.61 -2.36
N ALA A 43 3.85 25.13 -1.12
CA ALA A 43 4.97 25.39 -0.22
C ALA A 43 6.30 24.89 -0.81
N LYS A 44 6.31 23.69 -1.40
CA LYS A 44 7.48 23.14 -2.11
C LYS A 44 7.90 24.01 -3.29
N ALA A 45 6.93 24.48 -4.08
CA ALA A 45 7.19 25.37 -5.21
C ALA A 45 7.72 26.75 -4.76
N LEU A 46 7.20 27.29 -3.67
CA LEU A 46 7.65 28.56 -3.09
C LEU A 46 9.06 28.45 -2.51
N SER A 47 9.36 27.39 -1.76
CA SER A 47 10.70 27.15 -1.20
C SER A 47 11.78 27.03 -2.27
N ALA A 48 11.44 26.51 -3.45
CA ALA A 48 12.36 26.43 -4.59
C ALA A 48 12.73 27.80 -5.20
N ALA A 49 11.98 28.87 -4.89
CA ALA A 49 12.21 30.22 -5.42
C ALA A 49 13.29 31.02 -4.65
N GLY A 50 13.79 30.50 -3.52
CA GLY A 50 14.85 31.12 -2.72
C GLY A 50 14.40 31.46 -1.29
N PRO A 51 15.25 32.18 -0.51
CA PRO A 51 15.02 32.39 0.92
C PRO A 51 13.69 33.09 1.27
N ASP A 52 13.31 34.11 0.48
CA ASP A 52 12.02 34.81 0.66
C ASP A 52 10.83 33.88 0.32
N GLY A 53 11.04 32.94 -0.61
CA GLY A 53 10.08 31.91 -0.96
C GLY A 53 9.89 30.86 0.13
N ALA A 54 10.95 30.48 0.85
CA ALA A 54 10.87 29.58 2.01
C ALA A 54 10.05 30.19 3.16
N ALA A 55 10.28 31.47 3.48
CA ALA A 55 9.48 32.16 4.50
C ALA A 55 7.99 32.27 4.12
N LEU A 56 7.68 32.38 2.82
CA LEU A 56 6.31 32.37 2.33
C LEU A 56 5.70 30.97 2.34
N ALA A 57 6.50 29.93 2.07
CA ALA A 57 6.09 28.54 2.18
C ALA A 57 5.65 28.19 3.61
N ASP A 58 6.43 28.61 4.61
CA ASP A 58 6.09 28.43 6.02
C ASP A 58 4.76 29.12 6.38
N GLN A 59 4.55 30.36 5.93
CA GLN A 59 3.29 31.09 6.14
C GLN A 59 2.08 30.41 5.49
N VAL A 60 2.25 29.82 4.29
CA VAL A 60 1.20 29.06 3.62
C VAL A 60 0.80 27.85 4.46
N MET A 61 1.78 27.11 5.01
CA MET A 61 1.51 25.95 5.83
C MET A 61 0.83 26.33 7.15
N GLU A 62 1.24 27.42 7.80
CA GLU A 62 0.59 27.92 9.01
C GLU A 62 -0.86 28.34 8.77
N LEU A 63 -1.13 29.09 7.69
CA LEU A 63 -2.48 29.53 7.34
C LEU A 63 -3.40 28.37 6.98
N VAL A 64 -2.90 27.40 6.24
CA VAL A 64 -3.68 26.20 5.88
C VAL A 64 -3.94 25.34 7.11
N ALA A 65 -2.96 25.16 8.00
CA ALA A 65 -3.17 24.46 9.25
C ALA A 65 -4.27 25.12 10.11
N ALA A 66 -4.24 26.45 10.23
CA ALA A 66 -5.27 27.21 10.94
C ALA A 66 -6.66 27.09 10.28
N GLY A 67 -6.72 27.15 8.94
CA GLY A 67 -7.96 27.00 8.19
C GLY A 67 -8.55 25.59 8.31
N VAL A 68 -7.71 24.56 8.27
CA VAL A 68 -8.11 23.16 8.46
C VAL A 68 -8.61 22.91 9.88
N ALA A 69 -7.96 23.50 10.90
CA ALA A 69 -8.42 23.41 12.28
C ALA A 69 -9.81 24.06 12.46
N ALA A 70 -9.99 25.27 11.94
CA ALA A 70 -11.29 25.97 11.99
C ALA A 70 -12.39 25.21 11.23
N ALA A 71 -12.08 24.63 10.07
CA ALA A 71 -13.01 23.78 9.34
C ALA A 71 -13.36 22.53 10.16
N GLY A 72 -12.38 21.89 10.80
CA GLY A 72 -12.60 20.76 11.71
C GLY A 72 -13.56 21.08 12.86
N GLU A 73 -13.43 22.26 13.47
CA GLU A 73 -14.35 22.72 14.53
C GLU A 73 -15.80 22.87 14.00
N GLU A 74 -15.99 23.45 12.82
CA GLU A 74 -17.32 23.58 12.19
C GLU A 74 -17.93 22.22 11.80
N LEU A 75 -17.10 21.30 11.30
CA LEU A 75 -17.51 19.92 10.98
C LEU A 75 -17.91 19.13 12.24
N ALA A 76 -17.23 19.37 13.37
CA ALA A 76 -17.58 18.75 14.65
C ALA A 76 -18.96 19.19 15.14
N VAL A 77 -19.34 20.47 14.94
CA VAL A 77 -20.68 20.97 15.26
C VAL A 77 -21.75 20.27 14.42
N ALA A 78 -21.50 20.05 13.13
CA ALA A 78 -22.43 19.31 12.27
C ALA A 78 -22.54 17.83 12.70
N THR A 79 -21.42 17.19 13.06
CA THR A 79 -21.37 15.82 13.56
C THR A 79 -22.16 15.65 14.85
N GLU A 80 -22.05 16.61 15.78
CA GLU A 80 -22.84 16.61 17.02
C GLU A 80 -24.35 16.69 16.74
N ALA A 81 -24.77 17.45 15.73
CA ALA A 81 -26.17 17.51 15.31
C ALA A 81 -26.68 16.17 14.77
N PHE A 82 -25.88 15.47 13.95
CA PHE A 82 -26.22 14.13 13.46
C PHE A 82 -26.25 13.09 14.58
N ALA A 83 -25.29 13.13 15.51
CA ALA A 83 -25.25 12.23 16.66
C ALA A 83 -26.47 12.42 17.59
N SER A 84 -26.86 13.68 17.82
CA SER A 84 -28.06 14.02 18.59
C SER A 84 -29.34 13.46 17.95
N GLU A 85 -29.53 13.63 16.64
CA GLU A 85 -30.70 13.12 15.92
C GLU A 85 -30.71 11.58 15.87
N THR A 86 -29.55 10.95 15.68
CA THR A 86 -29.36 9.49 15.73
C THR A 86 -29.73 8.93 17.11
N GLY A 87 -29.33 9.61 18.18
CA GLY A 87 -29.70 9.29 19.56
C GLY A 87 -31.21 9.37 19.78
N ALA A 88 -31.85 10.45 19.33
CA ALA A 88 -33.30 10.63 19.45
C ALA A 88 -34.11 9.53 18.71
N LEU A 89 -33.67 9.12 17.52
CA LEU A 89 -34.29 8.02 16.78
C LEU A 89 -34.05 6.65 17.42
N SER A 90 -32.87 6.46 18.02
CA SER A 90 -32.54 5.24 18.77
C SER A 90 -33.39 5.11 20.03
N ASP A 91 -33.62 6.22 20.74
CA ASP A 91 -34.49 6.26 21.92
C ASP A 91 -35.95 5.91 21.57
N LEU A 92 -36.45 6.39 20.44
CA LEU A 92 -37.78 6.04 19.91
C LEU A 92 -37.91 4.56 19.54
N LEU A 93 -36.81 3.90 19.15
CA LEU A 93 -36.77 2.46 18.90
C LEU A 93 -36.59 1.65 20.19
N ALA A 94 -36.02 2.26 21.23
CA ALA A 94 -35.72 1.62 22.51
C ALA A 94 -36.90 1.65 23.51
N GLU A 95 -37.90 2.52 23.34
CA GLU A 95 -39.12 2.51 24.17
C GLU A 95 -39.97 1.24 23.92
N PRO A 96 -40.09 0.30 24.89
CA PRO A 96 -41.13 -0.71 24.83
C PRO A 96 -42.49 -0.08 25.19
N PRO A 97 -43.64 -0.64 24.75
CA PRO A 97 -44.93 -0.17 25.23
C PRO A 97 -44.97 -0.27 26.76
N ALA A 98 -45.23 0.86 27.41
CA ALA A 98 -45.02 1.09 28.84
C ALA A 98 -45.42 -0.07 29.77
N SER A 99 -44.49 -0.49 30.62
CA SER A 99 -44.79 -0.85 32.01
C SER A 99 -43.56 -0.57 32.86
N GLY A 100 -43.73 0.39 33.77
CA GLY A 100 -42.64 1.14 34.38
C GLY A 100 -41.67 0.35 35.26
N ALA A 101 -40.42 0.79 35.22
CA ALA A 101 -39.48 0.84 36.34
C ALA A 101 -38.32 1.75 35.93
N SER A 102 -37.95 2.72 36.78
CA SER A 102 -36.82 3.64 36.56
C SER A 102 -35.48 2.90 36.44
N PRO A 103 -34.54 3.40 35.60
CA PRO A 103 -33.18 2.89 35.59
C PRO A 103 -32.36 3.52 36.73
N GLY A 104 -31.66 2.69 37.49
CA GLY A 104 -30.58 3.09 38.38
C GLY A 104 -29.25 3.24 37.61
N PRO A 105 -28.25 3.94 38.16
CA PRO A 105 -27.01 4.24 37.46
C PRO A 105 -26.09 3.03 37.40
N VAL A 106 -25.53 2.76 36.22
CA VAL A 106 -24.48 1.73 35.99
C VAL A 106 -23.12 2.45 35.90
N PRO A 107 -22.05 1.92 36.52
CA PRO A 107 -20.80 2.66 36.70
C PRO A 107 -19.93 2.64 35.45
N ALA A 108 -19.33 3.79 35.15
CA ALA A 108 -18.29 3.96 34.14
C ALA A 108 -17.06 3.10 34.46
N GLN A 109 -16.65 2.25 33.52
CA GLN A 109 -15.36 1.56 33.58
C GLN A 109 -14.32 2.32 32.74
N ALA A 110 -13.26 2.70 33.45
CA ALA A 110 -11.87 2.85 33.05
C ALA A 110 -11.59 3.24 31.59
N THR A 111 -11.50 4.55 31.37
CA THR A 111 -10.67 5.14 30.32
C THR A 111 -9.19 4.82 30.59
N THR A 112 -8.60 3.95 29.78
CA THR A 112 -7.16 3.91 29.62
C THR A 112 -6.74 5.08 28.75
N SER A 113 -6.06 6.03 29.38
CA SER A 113 -5.43 7.19 28.76
C SER A 113 -4.32 6.77 27.79
N GLY A 114 -4.52 7.09 26.52
CA GLY A 114 -3.50 7.19 25.49
C GLY A 114 -4.10 7.98 24.34
N GLU A 115 -3.89 9.29 24.30
CA GLU A 115 -4.36 10.16 23.21
C GLU A 115 -3.85 9.66 21.84
N ASP A 116 -2.69 9.01 21.81
CA ASP A 116 -2.12 8.38 20.60
C ASP A 116 -2.85 7.08 20.15
N ALA A 117 -3.50 6.36 21.08
CA ALA A 117 -4.22 5.13 20.74
C ALA A 117 -5.56 5.42 20.05
N GLY A 118 -6.23 6.52 20.44
CA GLY A 118 -7.46 6.96 19.79
C GLY A 118 -7.21 7.43 18.36
N GLN A 119 -6.14 8.20 18.13
CA GLN A 119 -5.83 8.72 16.80
C GLN A 119 -5.45 7.62 15.79
N ALA A 120 -4.70 6.59 16.21
CA ALA A 120 -4.37 5.46 15.34
C ALA A 120 -5.59 4.55 15.06
N GLU A 121 -6.53 4.43 16.00
CA GLU A 121 -7.80 3.73 15.77
C GLU A 121 -8.72 4.52 14.83
N ASP A 122 -8.79 5.85 14.97
CA ASP A 122 -9.57 6.73 14.10
C ASP A 122 -9.01 6.73 12.66
N GLU A 123 -7.68 6.84 12.47
CA GLU A 123 -7.04 6.75 11.15
C GLU A 123 -7.24 5.36 10.49
N ALA A 124 -7.24 4.30 11.29
CA ALA A 124 -7.51 2.93 10.80
C ALA A 124 -8.96 2.76 10.32
N VAL A 125 -9.90 3.37 11.04
CA VAL A 125 -11.33 3.38 10.69
C VAL A 125 -11.56 4.21 9.43
N ASP A 126 -10.97 5.40 9.32
CA ASP A 126 -11.06 6.25 8.14
C ASP A 126 -10.51 5.54 6.88
N ASP A 127 -9.35 4.89 7.01
CA ASP A 127 -8.75 4.13 5.92
C ASP A 127 -9.63 2.93 5.48
N ALA A 128 -10.19 2.19 6.43
CA ALA A 128 -11.08 1.07 6.14
C ALA A 128 -12.39 1.55 5.48
N LEU A 129 -12.92 2.69 5.91
CA LEU A 129 -14.14 3.28 5.35
C LEU A 129 -13.92 3.85 3.94
N ALA A 130 -12.73 4.38 3.64
CA ALA A 130 -12.36 4.81 2.28
C ALA A 130 -12.27 3.63 1.29
N ASP A 131 -12.08 2.41 1.81
CA ASP A 131 -11.88 1.19 1.03
C ASP A 131 -13.17 0.37 0.81
N GLU A 132 -14.26 0.66 1.54
CA GLU A 132 -15.44 -0.19 1.69
C GLU A 132 -16.10 -0.60 0.35
N GLU A 133 -16.20 0.32 -0.61
CA GLU A 133 -16.80 0.06 -1.94
C GLU A 133 -15.88 -0.75 -2.88
N LEU A 134 -14.60 -0.90 -2.52
CA LEU A 134 -13.56 -1.52 -3.34
C LEU A 134 -13.04 -2.83 -2.72
N LEU A 135 -13.68 -3.32 -1.66
CA LEU A 135 -13.25 -4.50 -0.94
C LEU A 135 -13.36 -5.75 -1.82
N GLU A 136 -12.21 -6.39 -2.00
CA GLU A 136 -12.09 -7.68 -2.64
C GLU A 136 -11.68 -8.74 -1.61
N ARG A 137 -12.16 -9.96 -1.82
CA ARG A 137 -11.78 -11.14 -1.04
C ARG A 137 -11.53 -12.28 -2.01
N GLN A 138 -10.44 -13.02 -1.81
CA GLN A 138 -10.16 -14.24 -2.56
C GLN A 138 -10.10 -15.40 -1.57
N SER A 139 -10.91 -16.45 -1.77
CA SER A 139 -10.87 -17.63 -0.89
C SER A 139 -9.54 -18.39 -1.04
N SER A 140 -9.15 -19.18 -0.03
CA SER A 140 -7.95 -20.04 -0.14
C SER A 140 -8.07 -21.08 -1.26
N ALA A 141 -9.29 -21.52 -1.60
CA ALA A 141 -9.56 -22.43 -2.72
C ALA A 141 -9.44 -21.74 -4.09
N ASP A 142 -9.78 -20.46 -4.21
CA ASP A 142 -9.49 -19.67 -5.41
C ASP A 142 -7.99 -19.39 -5.52
N ALA A 143 -7.33 -19.08 -4.40
CA ALA A 143 -5.88 -18.88 -4.36
C ALA A 143 -5.12 -20.14 -4.80
N GLU A 144 -5.55 -21.33 -4.40
CA GLU A 144 -4.98 -22.60 -4.87
C GLU A 144 -5.04 -22.73 -6.41
N ARG A 145 -6.13 -22.27 -7.03
CA ARG A 145 -6.34 -22.26 -8.48
C ARG A 145 -5.70 -21.07 -9.21
N ALA A 146 -5.24 -20.05 -8.49
CA ALA A 146 -4.59 -18.88 -9.09
C ALA A 146 -3.37 -19.31 -9.93
N PRO A 147 -3.22 -18.77 -11.15
CA PRO A 147 -2.19 -19.23 -12.09
C PRO A 147 -0.79 -18.92 -11.56
N THR A 148 0.16 -19.79 -11.91
CA THR A 148 1.58 -19.61 -11.60
C THR A 148 2.40 -19.74 -12.87
N SER A 149 3.48 -18.97 -12.98
CA SER A 149 4.42 -19.08 -14.10
C SER A 149 5.88 -19.06 -13.62
N SER A 150 6.55 -20.20 -13.73
CA SER A 150 7.96 -20.34 -13.37
C SER A 150 8.92 -19.87 -14.48
N THR A 151 8.41 -19.59 -15.68
CA THR A 151 9.22 -19.29 -16.87
C THR A 151 8.76 -17.99 -17.53
N VAL A 152 9.71 -17.13 -17.92
CA VAL A 152 9.43 -15.99 -18.78
C VAL A 152 9.22 -16.48 -20.22
N PRO A 153 8.05 -16.25 -20.84
CA PRO A 153 7.81 -16.62 -22.23
C PRO A 153 8.83 -15.97 -23.18
N ASP A 154 9.19 -16.66 -24.27
CA ASP A 154 10.22 -16.16 -25.20
C ASP A 154 9.87 -14.80 -25.81
N HIS A 155 8.60 -14.58 -26.16
CA HIS A 155 8.15 -13.29 -26.70
C HIS A 155 8.27 -12.14 -25.68
N VAL A 156 8.11 -12.41 -24.38
CA VAL A 156 8.33 -11.43 -23.31
C VAL A 156 9.81 -11.13 -23.16
N ARG A 157 10.65 -12.17 -23.23
CA ARG A 157 12.13 -12.02 -23.20
C ARG A 157 12.61 -11.15 -24.36
N GLU A 158 12.15 -11.43 -25.58
CA GLU A 158 12.49 -10.66 -26.78
C GLU A 158 11.99 -9.21 -26.68
N ALA A 159 10.73 -9.01 -26.30
CA ALA A 159 10.15 -7.68 -26.16
C ALA A 159 10.87 -6.85 -25.09
N TYR A 160 11.17 -7.44 -23.93
CA TYR A 160 11.91 -6.75 -22.87
C TYR A 160 13.33 -6.38 -23.32
N GLY A 161 14.05 -7.30 -23.98
CA GLY A 161 15.39 -7.02 -24.50
C GLY A 161 15.42 -5.93 -25.58
N ALA A 162 14.35 -5.79 -26.35
CA ALA A 162 14.21 -4.73 -27.36
C ALA A 162 14.09 -3.32 -26.75
N LEU A 163 13.80 -3.20 -25.45
CA LEU A 163 13.72 -1.91 -24.74
C LEU A 163 15.09 -1.33 -24.38
N PHE A 164 16.17 -2.09 -24.59
CA PHE A 164 17.54 -1.70 -24.31
C PHE A 164 18.39 -1.63 -25.57
N ASP A 165 19.38 -0.75 -25.53
CA ASP A 165 20.34 -0.57 -26.60
C ASP A 165 21.07 -1.88 -26.91
N ALA A 166 21.33 -2.11 -28.20
CA ALA A 166 21.97 -3.34 -28.67
C ALA A 166 23.34 -3.59 -28.01
N ALA A 167 24.03 -2.54 -27.57
CA ALA A 167 25.33 -2.63 -26.90
C ALA A 167 25.27 -3.24 -25.49
N ILE A 168 24.14 -3.15 -24.79
CA ILE A 168 23.98 -3.65 -23.40
C ILE A 168 22.89 -4.71 -23.26
N ARG A 169 22.14 -4.98 -24.33
CA ARG A 169 21.00 -5.90 -24.33
C ARG A 169 21.33 -7.25 -23.74
N ASP A 170 22.36 -7.93 -24.24
CA ASP A 170 22.67 -9.31 -23.83
C ASP A 170 23.03 -9.37 -22.34
N ASP A 171 23.74 -8.37 -21.83
CA ASP A 171 24.11 -8.27 -20.41
C ASP A 171 22.88 -7.98 -19.54
N ILE A 172 21.95 -7.12 -19.98
CA ILE A 172 20.67 -6.90 -19.30
C ILE A 172 19.86 -8.18 -19.25
N MET A 173 19.77 -8.91 -20.37
CA MET A 173 19.05 -10.17 -20.41
C MET A 173 19.70 -11.22 -19.50
N ALA A 174 21.03 -11.25 -19.44
CA ALA A 174 21.79 -12.08 -18.51
C ALA A 174 21.51 -11.73 -17.05
N MET A 175 21.46 -10.44 -16.71
CA MET A 175 21.26 -9.93 -15.36
C MET A 175 19.81 -10.08 -14.85
N VAL A 176 18.83 -9.92 -15.74
CA VAL A 176 17.41 -9.78 -15.35
C VAL A 176 16.58 -11.03 -15.65
N VAL A 177 16.82 -11.68 -16.80
CA VAL A 177 15.87 -12.65 -17.37
C VAL A 177 16.40 -14.07 -17.40
N THR A 178 17.66 -14.28 -17.78
CA THR A 178 18.21 -15.63 -17.93
C THR A 178 18.90 -16.15 -16.68
N ASN A 179 19.08 -15.33 -15.65
CA ASN A 179 19.61 -15.80 -14.38
C ASN A 179 18.50 -16.45 -13.55
N ASP A 180 18.71 -17.69 -13.11
CA ASP A 180 17.74 -18.45 -12.32
C ASP A 180 17.37 -17.79 -10.97
N ALA A 181 18.22 -16.88 -10.46
CA ALA A 181 17.91 -16.12 -9.25
C ALA A 181 17.01 -14.91 -9.52
N GLY A 182 16.97 -14.42 -10.76
CA GLY A 182 16.18 -13.28 -11.20
C GLY A 182 14.72 -13.64 -11.40
N HIS A 183 13.84 -12.82 -10.83
CA HIS A 183 12.39 -13.05 -10.87
C HIS A 183 11.56 -11.78 -10.97
N ALA A 184 12.16 -10.67 -11.38
CA ALA A 184 11.47 -9.40 -11.56
C ALA A 184 10.27 -9.53 -12.51
N ILE A 185 10.47 -10.15 -13.69
CA ILE A 185 9.40 -10.30 -14.69
C ILE A 185 8.33 -11.29 -14.22
N GLN A 186 8.72 -12.43 -13.66
CA GLN A 186 7.77 -13.48 -13.26
C GLN A 186 6.92 -13.08 -12.04
N LEU A 187 7.42 -12.19 -11.17
CA LEU A 187 6.72 -11.75 -9.98
C LEU A 187 6.03 -10.40 -10.10
N HIS A 188 6.49 -9.55 -11.01
CA HIS A 188 6.04 -8.16 -11.10
C HIS A 188 5.83 -7.68 -12.55
N GLY A 189 6.02 -8.52 -13.56
CA GLY A 189 5.74 -8.18 -14.96
C GLY A 189 4.24 -8.13 -15.29
N PRO A 190 3.89 -7.64 -16.50
CA PRO A 190 2.50 -7.46 -16.94
C PRO A 190 1.69 -8.75 -17.00
N ASP A 191 2.35 -9.89 -17.24
CA ASP A 191 1.70 -11.20 -17.37
C ASP A 191 1.29 -11.81 -16.03
N VAL A 192 1.68 -11.20 -14.90
CA VAL A 192 1.20 -11.64 -13.59
C VAL A 192 -0.28 -11.29 -13.48
N SER A 193 -1.17 -12.29 -13.49
CA SER A 193 -2.61 -12.08 -13.40
C SER A 193 -3.03 -11.39 -12.09
N ASP A 194 -4.18 -10.71 -12.10
CA ASP A 194 -4.75 -10.12 -10.88
C ASP A 194 -5.08 -11.21 -9.86
N GLU A 195 -5.53 -12.39 -10.30
CA GLU A 195 -5.78 -13.56 -9.44
C GLU A 195 -4.51 -14.02 -8.71
N ALA A 196 -3.36 -14.01 -9.39
CA ALA A 196 -2.07 -14.36 -8.79
C ALA A 196 -1.59 -13.29 -7.79
N LEU A 197 -1.81 -12.00 -8.08
CA LEU A 197 -1.48 -10.93 -7.13
C LEU A 197 -2.35 -11.00 -5.87
N LYS A 198 -3.67 -11.22 -6.02
CA LYS A 198 -4.60 -11.44 -4.90
C LYS A 198 -4.14 -12.64 -4.06
N ALA A 199 -3.77 -13.75 -4.69
CA ALA A 199 -3.29 -14.94 -3.99
C ALA A 199 -1.97 -14.68 -3.25
N ARG A 200 -1.10 -13.85 -3.83
CA ARG A 200 0.16 -13.44 -3.22
C ARG A 200 -0.05 -12.57 -1.99
N VAL A 201 -0.92 -11.55 -2.05
CA VAL A 201 -1.16 -10.67 -0.89
C VAL A 201 -2.01 -11.36 0.18
N SER A 202 -3.11 -12.02 -0.17
CA SER A 202 -4.05 -12.62 0.80
C SER A 202 -3.53 -13.93 1.38
N TRP A 203 -2.82 -14.75 0.62
CA TRP A 203 -2.46 -16.12 1.02
C TRP A 203 -0.97 -16.42 0.91
N LYS A 204 -0.14 -15.41 0.62
CA LYS A 204 1.32 -15.56 0.46
C LYS A 204 1.70 -16.64 -0.58
N LYS A 205 0.87 -16.83 -1.61
CA LYS A 205 1.18 -17.74 -2.72
C LYS A 205 2.17 -17.09 -3.66
N ASP A 206 3.26 -17.77 -3.98
CA ASP A 206 4.26 -17.30 -4.91
C ASP A 206 3.75 -17.40 -6.37
N PRO A 207 3.63 -16.28 -7.12
CA PRO A 207 3.20 -16.32 -8.53
C PRO A 207 4.10 -17.16 -9.44
N MET A 208 5.34 -17.45 -9.04
CA MET A 208 6.21 -18.36 -9.79
C MET A 208 5.90 -19.84 -9.56
N GLY A 209 5.12 -20.17 -8.53
CA GLY A 209 4.85 -21.55 -8.15
C GLY A 209 6.09 -22.31 -7.67
N ARG A 210 7.10 -21.62 -7.08
CA ARG A 210 8.28 -22.29 -6.54
C ARG A 210 7.88 -23.16 -5.35
N THR A 211 8.43 -24.37 -5.30
CA THR A 211 8.18 -25.35 -4.21
C THR A 211 9.41 -25.59 -3.34
N ASP A 212 10.40 -24.69 -3.39
CA ASP A 212 11.56 -24.77 -2.50
C ASP A 212 11.15 -24.43 -1.04
N PRO A 213 11.94 -24.82 -0.03
CA PRO A 213 11.56 -24.64 1.38
C PRO A 213 11.22 -23.20 1.81
N LYS A 214 11.56 -22.16 1.03
CA LYS A 214 11.21 -20.77 1.32
C LYS A 214 9.93 -20.31 0.63
N ASN A 215 9.50 -20.98 -0.43
CA ASN A 215 8.36 -20.57 -1.26
C ASN A 215 7.24 -21.61 -1.34
N ASP A 216 7.43 -22.79 -0.73
CA ASP A 216 6.41 -23.83 -0.65
C ASP A 216 5.09 -23.26 -0.11
N TRP A 217 4.01 -23.57 -0.83
CA TRP A 217 2.66 -23.13 -0.55
C TRP A 217 1.73 -24.32 -0.64
N ARG A 218 0.92 -24.54 0.38
CA ARG A 218 -0.02 -25.67 0.44
C ARG A 218 -1.27 -25.32 1.21
N ARG A 219 -2.42 -25.75 0.71
CA ARG A 219 -3.71 -25.71 1.40
C ARG A 219 -4.06 -27.09 1.94
N ASP A 220 -4.49 -27.15 3.20
CA ASP A 220 -4.98 -28.37 3.82
C ASP A 220 -6.50 -28.55 3.61
N PRO A 221 -7.05 -29.77 3.82
CA PRO A 221 -8.48 -30.03 3.63
C PRO A 221 -9.40 -29.19 4.52
N ASP A 222 -8.93 -28.76 5.69
CA ASP A 222 -9.64 -27.88 6.62
C ASP A 222 -9.62 -26.40 6.19
N GLY A 223 -8.92 -26.07 5.10
CA GLY A 223 -8.81 -24.72 4.56
C GLY A 223 -7.62 -23.93 5.07
N SER A 224 -6.85 -24.45 6.04
CA SER A 224 -5.61 -23.82 6.50
C SER A 224 -4.57 -23.79 5.37
N VAL A 225 -3.70 -22.77 5.40
CA VAL A 225 -2.69 -22.51 4.37
C VAL A 225 -1.31 -22.38 5.01
N HIS A 226 -0.37 -23.15 4.48
CA HIS A 226 1.04 -23.13 4.87
C HIS A 226 1.84 -22.40 3.81
N SER A 227 2.54 -21.33 4.20
CA SER A 227 3.48 -20.64 3.31
C SER A 227 4.60 -19.94 4.08
N LYS A 228 5.83 -20.14 3.61
CA LYS A 228 7.03 -19.43 4.10
C LYS A 228 7.42 -18.25 3.23
N HIS A 229 6.69 -18.01 2.14
CA HIS A 229 6.98 -16.92 1.21
C HIS A 229 6.91 -15.56 1.93
N GLY A 230 7.90 -14.70 1.72
CA GLY A 230 7.98 -13.40 2.39
C GLY A 230 7.25 -12.32 1.61
N VAL A 231 5.98 -12.07 1.93
CA VAL A 231 5.16 -11.00 1.32
C VAL A 231 4.55 -10.13 2.41
N GLY A 232 4.65 -8.81 2.25
CA GLY A 232 4.06 -7.81 3.12
C GLY A 232 2.54 -7.71 2.97
N HIS A 233 2.00 -6.52 3.19
CA HIS A 233 0.59 -6.21 3.01
C HIS A 233 0.27 -5.67 1.60
N VAL A 234 1.25 -5.56 0.70
CA VAL A 234 1.07 -5.13 -0.70
C VAL A 234 1.73 -6.13 -1.65
N ALA A 235 1.07 -6.40 -2.77
CA ALA A 235 1.64 -7.10 -3.93
C ALA A 235 1.29 -6.34 -5.22
N GLY A 236 2.32 -5.83 -5.91
CA GLY A 236 2.16 -5.04 -7.15
C GLY A 236 2.83 -5.65 -8.36
N LYS A 237 2.41 -5.21 -9.54
CA LYS A 237 3.03 -5.48 -10.84
C LYS A 237 3.09 -4.20 -11.67
N PHE A 238 3.91 -4.21 -12.71
CA PHE A 238 3.86 -3.25 -13.80
C PHE A 238 2.80 -3.66 -14.82
N THR A 239 2.14 -2.70 -15.45
CA THR A 239 1.10 -2.95 -16.46
C THR A 239 1.68 -3.15 -17.87
N SER A 240 2.97 -2.86 -18.06
CA SER A 240 3.71 -3.06 -19.32
C SER A 240 5.18 -3.39 -19.07
N LEU A 241 5.87 -3.91 -20.10
CA LEU A 241 7.30 -4.16 -20.04
C LEU A 241 8.10 -2.85 -20.07
N GLU A 242 7.59 -1.84 -20.76
CA GLU A 242 8.12 -0.48 -20.80
C GLU A 242 8.16 0.13 -19.40
N ALA A 243 7.06 0.02 -18.64
CA ALA A 243 6.99 0.49 -17.26
C ALA A 243 7.98 -0.26 -16.35
N LEU A 244 8.10 -1.59 -16.49
CA LEU A 244 9.08 -2.38 -15.75
C LEU A 244 10.54 -2.00 -16.09
N ALA A 245 10.82 -1.62 -17.35
CA ALA A 245 12.17 -1.26 -17.80
C ALA A 245 12.60 0.16 -17.42
N LYS A 246 11.65 1.09 -17.21
CA LYS A 246 11.90 2.50 -16.86
C LYS A 246 12.89 2.67 -15.69
N PRO A 247 12.67 2.07 -14.49
CA PRO A 247 13.58 2.24 -13.34
C PRO A 247 15.02 1.79 -13.62
N LEU A 248 15.17 0.66 -14.32
CA LEU A 248 16.50 0.14 -14.64
C LEU A 248 17.23 1.03 -15.64
N ARG A 249 16.52 1.59 -16.64
CA ARG A 249 17.10 2.57 -17.57
C ARG A 249 17.55 3.83 -16.85
N THR A 250 16.70 4.39 -15.99
CA THR A 250 17.08 5.57 -15.17
C THR A 250 18.33 5.29 -14.34
N LEU A 251 18.42 4.12 -13.70
CA LEU A 251 19.61 3.74 -12.93
C LEU A 251 20.85 3.57 -13.83
N LEU A 252 20.72 2.94 -15.00
CA LEU A 252 21.82 2.79 -15.95
C LEU A 252 22.33 4.16 -16.43
N ASP A 253 21.42 5.05 -16.82
CA ASP A 253 21.75 6.40 -17.28
C ASP A 253 22.48 7.19 -16.20
N HIS A 254 22.05 7.05 -14.94
CA HIS A 254 22.75 7.64 -13.80
C HIS A 254 24.18 7.12 -13.63
N CYS A 255 24.38 5.81 -13.82
CA CYS A 255 25.67 5.18 -13.61
C CYS A 255 26.66 5.48 -14.74
N GLY A 256 26.19 5.78 -15.96
CA GLY A 256 27.05 6.03 -17.14
C GLY A 256 26.60 5.32 -18.42
N GLY A 257 25.46 4.63 -18.39
CA GLY A 257 24.84 3.97 -19.53
C GLY A 257 25.38 2.57 -19.84
N THR A 258 26.27 2.02 -19.00
CA THR A 258 26.84 0.68 -19.20
C THR A 258 26.60 -0.23 -17.99
N ILE A 259 26.60 -1.55 -18.23
CA ILE A 259 26.52 -2.56 -17.16
C ILE A 259 27.76 -2.53 -16.27
N ALA A 260 28.93 -2.27 -16.84
CA ALA A 260 30.16 -2.13 -16.06
C ALA A 260 30.06 -0.97 -15.06
N ASP A 261 29.55 0.18 -15.49
CA ASP A 261 29.36 1.33 -14.61
C ASP A 261 28.31 1.06 -13.53
N LEU A 262 27.22 0.34 -13.87
CA LEU A 262 26.23 -0.11 -12.88
C LEU A 262 26.87 -1.04 -11.84
N HIS A 263 27.67 -2.02 -12.27
CA HIS A 263 28.38 -2.89 -11.35
C HIS A 263 29.33 -2.10 -10.45
N ASP A 264 30.12 -1.18 -11.00
CA ASP A 264 31.02 -0.35 -10.22
C ASP A 264 30.26 0.55 -9.23
N TYR A 265 29.07 1.05 -9.61
CA TYR A 265 28.19 1.78 -8.71
C TYR A 265 27.71 0.88 -7.56
N LEU A 266 27.28 -0.35 -7.86
CA LEU A 266 26.82 -1.31 -6.85
C LEU A 266 27.94 -1.70 -5.88
N GLU A 267 29.15 -1.96 -6.38
CA GLU A 267 30.33 -2.26 -5.53
C GLU A 267 30.69 -1.09 -4.61
N ARG A 268 30.63 0.14 -5.11
CA ARG A 268 31.02 1.34 -4.33
C ARG A 268 29.99 1.68 -3.26
N ASN A 269 28.71 1.47 -3.53
CA ASN A 269 27.64 1.95 -2.67
C ASN A 269 27.06 0.87 -1.75
N ARG A 270 27.23 -0.43 -2.05
CA ARG A 270 26.43 -1.48 -1.38
C ARG A 270 27.24 -2.76 -1.12
N GLY A 271 27.99 -2.76 -0.01
CA GLY A 271 28.51 -3.97 0.64
C GLY A 271 29.19 -4.99 -0.29
N LEU A 272 29.19 -6.27 0.11
CA LEU A 272 29.80 -7.36 -0.67
C LEU A 272 28.78 -8.30 -1.34
N ARG A 273 27.48 -8.13 -1.08
CA ARG A 273 26.49 -9.20 -1.37
C ARG A 273 25.17 -8.74 -1.96
N ASP A 274 24.55 -7.69 -1.45
CA ASP A 274 23.21 -7.26 -1.86
C ASP A 274 23.04 -5.74 -1.82
N ALA A 275 22.15 -5.25 -2.68
CA ALA A 275 21.83 -3.85 -2.84
C ALA A 275 20.33 -3.69 -3.03
N MET A 276 19.70 -2.82 -2.23
CA MET A 276 18.32 -2.41 -2.40
C MET A 276 18.31 -0.94 -2.81
N ILE A 277 17.88 -0.66 -4.04
CA ILE A 277 17.89 0.67 -4.64
C ILE A 277 16.46 1.08 -4.89
N PHE A 278 16.08 2.24 -4.37
CA PHE A 278 14.81 2.88 -4.68
C PHE A 278 15.00 3.94 -5.77
N VAL A 279 14.17 3.86 -6.80
CA VAL A 279 14.07 4.87 -7.87
C VAL A 279 12.69 5.52 -7.78
N PRO A 280 12.59 6.80 -7.42
CA PRO A 280 11.35 7.56 -7.44
C PRO A 280 10.64 7.50 -8.80
N ALA A 281 9.31 7.54 -8.77
CA ALA A 281 8.47 7.48 -9.95
C ALA A 281 8.75 8.62 -10.93
N GLU A 282 8.97 9.83 -10.42
CA GLU A 282 9.31 11.02 -11.21
C GLU A 282 10.58 10.80 -12.03
N ASP A 283 11.64 10.30 -11.42
CA ASP A 283 12.93 10.03 -12.07
C ASP A 283 12.85 8.88 -13.08
N ALA A 284 12.03 7.87 -12.77
CA ALA A 284 11.74 6.76 -13.67
C ALA A 284 10.80 7.16 -14.81
N ASN A 285 10.21 8.36 -14.79
CA ASN A 285 9.09 8.75 -15.66
C ASN A 285 7.91 7.76 -15.61
N LEU A 286 7.64 7.20 -14.42
CA LEU A 286 6.47 6.37 -14.15
C LEU A 286 5.26 7.27 -13.89
N VAL A 287 4.11 6.88 -14.42
CA VAL A 287 2.84 7.62 -14.29
C VAL A 287 1.74 6.72 -13.71
N PRO A 288 0.66 7.30 -13.14
CA PRO A 288 -0.54 6.54 -12.80
C PRO A 288 -1.01 5.65 -13.96
N GLY A 289 -1.28 4.38 -13.67
CA GLY A 289 -1.61 3.34 -14.64
C GLY A 289 -0.42 2.52 -15.14
N ASP A 290 0.83 2.92 -14.88
CA ASP A 290 2.02 2.09 -15.17
C ASP A 290 2.13 0.89 -14.22
N THR A 291 1.42 0.92 -13.09
CA THR A 291 1.43 -0.15 -12.10
C THR A 291 0.01 -0.50 -11.64
N THR A 292 -0.13 -1.69 -11.06
CA THR A 292 -1.34 -2.12 -10.39
C THR A 292 -0.92 -3.00 -9.23
N ALA A 293 -1.58 -2.85 -8.10
CA ALA A 293 -1.33 -3.65 -6.92
C ALA A 293 -2.62 -4.01 -6.19
N TYR A 294 -2.47 -4.92 -5.25
CA TYR A 294 -3.44 -5.19 -4.20
C TYR A 294 -2.76 -4.94 -2.86
N ARG A 295 -3.42 -4.18 -1.99
CA ARG A 295 -2.99 -3.99 -0.60
C ARG A 295 -4.03 -4.54 0.37
N GLY A 296 -3.63 -4.82 1.60
CA GLY A 296 -4.58 -5.02 2.69
C GLY A 296 -5.48 -3.80 2.86
N GLU A 297 -6.74 -4.03 3.20
CA GLU A 297 -7.65 -2.97 3.65
C GLU A 297 -7.06 -2.26 4.87
N GLY A 298 -7.17 -0.92 4.90
CA GLY A 298 -6.76 -0.16 6.07
C GLY A 298 -5.24 -0.02 6.27
N THR A 299 -4.39 -0.54 5.38
CA THR A 299 -2.94 -0.66 5.65
C THR A 299 -2.10 0.53 5.18
N GLN A 300 -2.57 1.77 5.31
CA GLN A 300 -1.76 2.96 4.93
C GLN A 300 -0.77 3.35 6.04
N ALA A 301 -1.11 3.08 7.31
CA ALA A 301 -0.21 3.19 8.46
C ALA A 301 0.52 1.87 8.77
N GLU A 302 1.66 1.95 9.49
CA GLU A 302 2.47 0.78 9.86
C GLU A 302 1.74 -0.12 10.87
N GLU A 303 1.05 0.48 11.83
CA GLU A 303 0.29 -0.18 12.89
C GLU A 303 -0.85 -1.01 12.31
N THR A 304 -1.65 -0.42 11.42
CA THR A 304 -2.78 -1.09 10.76
C THR A 304 -2.30 -2.15 9.77
N ALA A 305 -1.19 -1.89 9.08
CA ALA A 305 -0.51 -2.91 8.27
C ALA A 305 -0.08 -4.13 9.10
N GLU A 306 0.39 -3.94 10.32
CA GLU A 306 0.75 -5.05 11.20
C GLU A 306 -0.47 -5.81 11.71
N GLN A 307 -1.53 -5.10 12.11
CA GLN A 307 -2.80 -5.72 12.49
C GLN A 307 -3.37 -6.58 11.34
N TRP A 308 -3.39 -6.05 10.12
CA TRP A 308 -3.83 -6.78 8.94
C TRP A 308 -2.97 -8.03 8.68
N ARG A 309 -1.63 -7.95 8.84
CA ARG A 309 -0.73 -9.11 8.71
C ARG A 309 -1.02 -10.18 9.76
N MET A 310 -1.34 -9.79 10.99
CA MET A 310 -1.74 -10.72 12.05
C MET A 310 -3.05 -11.42 11.71
N GLN A 311 -4.08 -10.67 11.30
CA GLN A 311 -5.35 -11.25 10.86
C GLN A 311 -5.15 -12.21 9.68
N ARG A 312 -4.29 -11.86 8.71
CA ARG A 312 -3.97 -12.72 7.57
C ARG A 312 -3.33 -14.02 8.04
N ARG A 313 -2.35 -13.94 8.95
CA ARG A 313 -1.70 -15.12 9.52
C ARG A 313 -2.72 -16.01 10.22
N ASP A 314 -3.59 -15.43 11.04
CA ASP A 314 -4.60 -16.18 11.79
C ASP A 314 -5.62 -16.85 10.83
N ALA A 315 -6.04 -16.14 9.78
CA ALA A 315 -6.88 -16.72 8.72
C ALA A 315 -6.20 -17.89 7.99
N MET A 316 -4.90 -17.76 7.69
CA MET A 316 -4.10 -18.85 7.11
C MET A 316 -3.97 -20.04 8.06
N GLU A 317 -3.67 -19.83 9.33
CA GLU A 317 -3.44 -20.90 10.31
C GLU A 317 -4.73 -21.64 10.69
N LEU A 318 -5.85 -20.93 10.78
CA LEU A 318 -7.13 -21.47 11.25
C LEU A 318 -8.08 -21.88 10.12
N GLY A 319 -7.69 -21.65 8.85
CA GLY A 319 -8.58 -21.85 7.69
C GLY A 319 -9.78 -20.89 7.70
N GLY A 320 -9.57 -19.67 8.20
CA GLY A 320 -10.60 -18.64 8.32
C GLY A 320 -10.93 -17.95 6.99
N GLU A 321 -11.88 -17.02 7.05
CA GLU A 321 -12.22 -16.17 5.91
C GLU A 321 -11.04 -15.28 5.49
N PRO A 322 -10.89 -14.98 4.18
CA PRO A 322 -9.87 -14.07 3.70
C PRO A 322 -10.02 -12.67 4.30
N VAL A 323 -8.91 -12.13 4.79
CA VAL A 323 -8.83 -10.73 5.18
C VAL A 323 -8.99 -9.85 3.92
N PRO A 324 -9.75 -8.74 3.99
CA PRO A 324 -10.08 -7.96 2.81
C PRO A 324 -8.84 -7.27 2.22
N ILE A 325 -8.88 -7.11 0.90
CA ILE A 325 -7.85 -6.43 0.12
C ILE A 325 -8.49 -5.42 -0.83
N VAL A 326 -7.69 -4.46 -1.28
CA VAL A 326 -8.15 -3.35 -2.12
C VAL A 326 -7.22 -3.20 -3.30
N ARG A 327 -7.80 -3.04 -4.49
CA ARG A 327 -7.03 -2.71 -5.69
C ARG A 327 -6.49 -1.28 -5.56
N THR A 328 -5.20 -1.12 -5.79
CA THR A 328 -4.51 0.16 -5.68
C THR A 328 -3.51 0.36 -6.83
N ASP A 329 -3.03 1.58 -6.99
CA ASP A 329 -1.90 1.93 -7.85
C ASP A 329 -0.87 2.67 -6.98
N PRO A 330 0.23 2.00 -6.60
CA PRO A 330 1.29 2.61 -5.79
C PRO A 330 1.81 3.93 -6.37
N ILE A 331 1.85 4.07 -7.70
CA ILE A 331 2.34 5.29 -8.35
C ILE A 331 1.34 6.44 -8.25
N ALA A 332 0.05 6.15 -8.23
CA ALA A 332 -0.99 7.18 -8.13
C ALA A 332 -1.29 7.63 -6.71
N ARG A 333 -1.15 6.73 -5.72
CA ARG A 333 -1.60 6.96 -4.34
C ARG A 333 -0.48 7.11 -3.31
N GLY A 334 0.75 6.72 -3.64
CA GLY A 334 1.86 6.79 -2.69
C GLY A 334 2.28 8.22 -2.33
N MET A 335 2.80 8.41 -1.12
CA MET A 335 3.35 9.71 -0.70
C MET A 335 4.71 10.01 -1.36
N ASP A 336 5.51 8.97 -1.57
CA ASP A 336 6.82 9.02 -2.23
C ASP A 336 6.94 7.82 -3.20
N PRO A 337 6.11 7.80 -4.27
CA PRO A 337 5.95 6.61 -5.09
C PRO A 337 7.20 6.31 -5.90
N GLY A 338 7.46 5.02 -6.13
CA GLY A 338 8.57 4.60 -6.95
C GLY A 338 8.72 3.10 -7.06
N VAL A 339 9.95 2.66 -7.30
CA VAL A 339 10.29 1.26 -7.52
C VAL A 339 11.51 0.87 -6.71
N THR A 340 11.38 -0.23 -5.97
CA THR A 340 12.49 -0.89 -5.31
C THR A 340 13.05 -1.97 -6.21
N MET A 341 14.34 -1.86 -6.55
CA MET A 341 15.13 -2.88 -7.22
C MET A 341 16.07 -3.55 -6.22
N ILE A 342 16.10 -4.88 -6.23
CA ILE A 342 17.01 -5.67 -5.39
C ILE A 342 18.03 -6.35 -6.29
N PHE A 343 19.30 -6.00 -6.11
CA PHE A 343 20.43 -6.66 -6.75
C PHE A 343 21.16 -7.55 -5.74
N ARG A 344 21.74 -8.63 -6.24
CA ARG A 344 22.59 -9.53 -5.46
C ARG A 344 23.79 -9.97 -6.27
N LYS A 345 24.94 -10.03 -5.62
CA LYS A 345 26.17 -10.56 -6.19
C LYS A 345 26.16 -12.09 -6.13
N ILE A 346 26.16 -12.73 -7.29
CA ILE A 346 26.21 -14.19 -7.49
C ILE A 346 27.41 -14.50 -8.38
N ASP A 347 28.33 -15.34 -7.91
CA ASP A 347 29.56 -15.69 -8.63
C ASP A 347 30.35 -14.48 -9.17
N ARG A 348 30.36 -13.40 -8.37
CA ARG A 348 30.99 -12.09 -8.65
C ARG A 348 30.27 -11.20 -9.68
N THR A 349 29.11 -11.61 -10.18
CA THR A 349 28.27 -10.81 -11.06
C THR A 349 27.06 -10.29 -10.31
N TRP A 350 26.67 -9.04 -10.54
CA TRP A 350 25.41 -8.52 -10.00
C TRP A 350 24.24 -9.02 -10.84
N VAL A 351 23.22 -9.49 -10.14
CA VAL A 351 21.98 -10.01 -10.72
C VAL A 351 20.83 -9.22 -10.13
N MET A 352 19.88 -8.79 -10.95
CA MET A 352 18.66 -8.19 -10.45
C MET A 352 17.73 -9.32 -10.00
N ILE A 353 17.58 -9.46 -8.69
CA ILE A 353 16.75 -10.48 -8.07
C ILE A 353 15.28 -10.17 -8.29
N THR A 354 14.87 -8.92 -8.02
CA THR A 354 13.50 -8.47 -8.23
C THR A 354 13.43 -6.96 -8.43
N CYS A 355 12.30 -6.48 -8.93
CA CYS A 355 11.96 -5.09 -9.18
C CYS A 355 10.46 -4.93 -8.99
N TYR A 356 10.02 -4.06 -8.07
CA TYR A 356 8.60 -3.95 -7.75
C TYR A 356 8.19 -2.54 -7.32
N PRO A 357 6.96 -2.11 -7.66
CA PRO A 357 6.47 -0.79 -7.32
C PRO A 357 6.08 -0.71 -5.84
N GLU A 358 6.36 0.42 -5.21
CA GLU A 358 6.00 0.73 -3.83
C GLU A 358 5.46 2.17 -3.72
N ALA A 359 4.60 2.40 -2.73
CA ALA A 359 4.03 3.70 -2.46
C ALA A 359 5.05 4.67 -1.82
N GLU A 360 6.04 4.11 -1.13
CA GLU A 360 7.12 4.80 -0.41
C GLU A 360 8.36 3.90 -0.33
N PRO A 361 9.57 4.48 -0.19
CA PRO A 361 10.80 3.73 0.02
C PRO A 361 10.83 3.06 1.39
N ARG A 362 11.42 1.88 1.46
CA ARG A 362 11.67 1.20 2.74
C ARG A 362 12.84 1.86 3.48
N PRO A 363 12.86 1.83 4.83
CA PRO A 363 14.03 2.27 5.60
C PRO A 363 15.34 1.55 5.25
N SER A 364 15.26 0.33 4.70
CA SER A 364 16.40 -0.47 4.25
C SER A 364 16.79 -0.24 2.79
N SER A 365 15.97 0.49 2.04
CA SER A 365 16.28 0.89 0.67
C SER A 365 17.06 2.20 0.71
N SER A 366 17.98 2.36 -0.22
CA SER A 366 18.65 3.63 -0.41
C SER A 366 18.18 4.25 -1.71
N ARG A 367 18.00 5.57 -1.71
CA ARG A 367 17.68 6.30 -2.94
C ARG A 367 18.85 6.24 -3.91
N TRP A 368 18.55 6.10 -5.21
CA TRP A 368 19.59 6.01 -6.24
C TRP A 368 20.51 7.25 -6.28
N GLU A 369 19.98 8.44 -5.95
CA GLU A 369 20.70 9.71 -5.92
C GLU A 369 21.71 9.85 -4.77
N GLU A 370 21.55 9.06 -3.71
CA GLU A 370 22.44 9.11 -2.56
C GLU A 370 23.81 8.56 -2.95
N ARG A 371 24.69 9.47 -3.40
CA ARG A 371 26.14 9.25 -3.34
C ARG A 371 26.48 9.02 -1.87
N ILE A 372 26.90 7.81 -1.53
CA ILE A 372 27.59 7.60 -0.26
C ILE A 372 28.84 8.49 -0.29
N ARG A 373 28.84 9.54 0.55
CA ARG A 373 30.07 10.28 0.88
C ARG A 373 31.09 9.25 1.35
N ASP A 374 32.28 9.27 0.74
CA ASP A 374 33.40 8.34 0.96
C ASP A 374 33.39 7.69 2.36
N GLY A 375 33.44 6.35 2.37
CA GLY A 375 33.20 5.48 3.53
C GLY A 375 34.13 5.67 4.73
N SER A 376 33.97 6.76 5.48
CA SER A 376 34.63 6.95 6.78
C SER A 376 33.76 6.59 7.99
N ASP A 377 32.42 6.52 7.87
CA ASP A 377 31.55 6.50 9.06
C ASP A 377 30.70 5.24 9.30
N ALA A 378 30.82 4.19 8.50
CA ALA A 378 30.10 2.93 8.75
C ALA A 378 31.03 1.82 9.28
N ARG A 379 31.45 1.96 10.55
CA ARG A 379 31.79 0.81 11.41
C ARG A 379 30.79 0.79 12.57
N LEU A 380 29.84 -0.13 12.49
CA LEU A 380 29.18 -0.73 13.65
C LEU A 380 29.42 -2.24 13.60
#